data_AF-A0A524LAB7-F1
#
_entry.id   AF-A0A524LAB7-F1
#
_cell.length_a   1.000
_cell.length_b   1.000
_cell.length_c   1.000
_cell.angle_alpha   90.00
_cell.angle_beta   90.00
_cell.angle_gamma   90.00
#
_symmetry.space_group_name_H-M   'P 1'
#
loop_
_entity.id
_entity.type
_entity.pdbx_description
1 polymer ?
#
loop_
_entity_poly.entity_id
_entity_poly.type
_entity_poly.pdbx_seq_one_letter_code
_entity_poly.pdbx_strand_id
1 'polypeptide(L)'
;MNMKYQWKDVWLLSSIIMAGESDADAFPTYKKKITLPQELAQYKNIYGVIGAGDYIDHSIFTIEELITGTKNLLDGEFIEVENDYLKPTKKTREYLEKEIGDRKHISIKTALSIFEKLLEINFE
;
A
#
# COMPACT_ATOMS: atom_id res chain seq x y z
N MET A 1 20.35 5.69 -10.29
CA MET A 1 20.45 5.20 -8.90
C MET A 1 19.36 4.16 -8.73
N ASN A 2 19.72 2.90 -8.48
CA ASN A 2 18.75 1.87 -8.09
C ASN A 2 18.19 2.28 -6.73
N MET A 3 16.99 2.87 -6.68
CA MET A 3 16.30 2.98 -5.40
C MET A 3 15.93 1.56 -4.98
N LYS A 4 16.63 1.02 -3.98
CA LYS A 4 16.18 -0.16 -3.24
C LYS A 4 14.95 0.28 -2.44
N TYR A 5 13.83 -0.44 -2.60
CA TYR A 5 12.63 -0.23 -1.80
C TYR A 5 12.92 -0.41 -0.30
N GLN A 6 12.14 0.25 0.55
CA GLN A 6 12.26 0.22 2.00
C GLN A 6 11.10 -0.55 2.64
N TRP A 7 11.24 -0.93 3.92
CA TRP A 7 10.16 -1.60 4.66
C TRP A 7 8.82 -0.84 4.59
N LYS A 8 8.87 0.50 4.65
CA LYS A 8 7.68 1.34 4.51
C LYS A 8 6.97 1.18 3.17
N ASP A 9 7.67 0.83 2.09
CA ASP A 9 7.07 0.59 0.78
C ASP A 9 6.35 -0.77 0.75
N VAL A 10 6.88 -1.79 1.45
CA VAL A 10 6.20 -3.09 1.68
C VAL A 10 4.90 -2.85 2.45
N TRP A 11 5.01 -2.10 3.54
CA TRP A 11 3.89 -1.78 4.41
C TRP A 11 2.82 -0.98 3.65
N LEU A 12 3.22 -0.01 2.84
CA LEU A 12 2.31 0.78 2.02
C LEU A 12 1.63 -0.06 0.93
N LEU A 13 2.38 -0.90 0.20
CA LEU A 13 1.80 -1.79 -0.81
C LEU A 13 0.77 -2.75 -0.21
N SER A 14 1.09 -3.31 0.95
CA SER A 14 0.17 -4.17 1.71
C SER A 14 -1.11 -3.44 2.08
N SER A 15 -0.96 -2.19 2.53
CA SER A 15 -2.07 -1.33 2.95
C SER A 15 -2.97 -0.95 1.78
N ILE A 16 -2.39 -0.68 0.60
CA ILE A 16 -3.14 -0.40 -0.64
C ILE A 16 -3.98 -1.61 -1.06
N ILE A 17 -3.38 -2.80 -1.03
CA ILE A 17 -4.07 -4.04 -1.40
C ILE A 17 -5.20 -4.36 -0.41
N MET A 18 -4.95 -4.17 0.89
CA MET A 18 -5.96 -4.40 1.93
C MET A 18 -7.11 -3.39 1.88
N ALA A 19 -6.81 -2.10 1.62
CA ALA A 19 -7.83 -1.08 1.50
C ALA A 19 -8.75 -1.33 0.29
N GLY A 20 -8.19 -1.81 -0.82
CA GLY A 20 -8.93 -2.07 -2.05
C GLY A 20 -9.70 -0.83 -2.52
N GLU A 21 -10.97 -1.01 -2.86
CA GLU A 21 -11.90 0.06 -3.25
C GLU A 21 -12.70 0.63 -2.07
N SER A 22 -12.23 0.41 -0.83
CA SER A 22 -12.88 1.02 0.33
C SER A 22 -12.76 2.53 0.26
N ASP A 23 -13.89 3.21 0.17
CA ASP A 23 -13.94 4.67 0.08
C ASP A 23 -13.32 5.33 1.31
N ALA A 24 -12.58 6.42 1.08
CA ALA A 24 -11.99 7.30 2.09
C ALA A 24 -13.02 7.74 3.14
N ASP A 25 -14.27 7.92 2.73
CA ASP A 25 -15.35 8.35 3.61
C ASP A 25 -15.78 7.27 4.62
N ALA A 26 -15.38 6.01 4.43
CA ALA A 26 -15.57 4.95 5.42
C ALA A 26 -14.68 5.12 6.67
N PHE A 27 -13.71 6.06 6.66
CA PHE A 27 -12.71 6.26 7.72
C PHE A 27 -12.76 7.66 8.35
N PRO A 28 -13.90 8.07 8.95
CA PRO A 28 -14.12 9.44 9.44
C PRO A 28 -13.17 9.85 10.57
N THR A 29 -12.64 8.89 11.34
CA THR A 29 -11.68 9.15 12.41
C THR A 29 -10.37 9.72 11.88
N TYR A 30 -9.84 9.17 10.78
CA TYR A 30 -8.58 9.64 10.19
C TYR A 30 -8.75 10.96 9.47
N LYS A 31 -9.87 11.15 8.76
CA LYS A 31 -10.22 12.41 8.08
C LYS A 31 -10.29 13.61 9.03
N LYS A 32 -10.62 13.39 10.31
CA LYS A 32 -10.63 14.44 11.35
C LYS A 32 -9.24 14.73 11.94
N LYS A 33 -8.33 13.75 11.92
CA LYS A 33 -7.03 13.82 12.60
C LYS A 33 -5.88 14.20 11.67
N ILE A 34 -6.01 13.90 10.38
CA ILE A 34 -4.94 14.05 9.40
C ILE A 34 -5.44 14.97 8.30
N THR A 35 -4.72 16.07 8.07
CA THR A 35 -4.93 16.94 6.91
C THR A 35 -3.99 16.51 5.80
N LEU A 36 -4.54 15.99 4.70
CA LEU A 36 -3.76 15.51 3.56
C LEU A 36 -3.40 16.66 2.60
N PRO A 37 -2.18 16.68 2.04
CA PRO A 37 -1.85 17.55 0.93
C PRO A 37 -2.64 17.14 -0.33
N GLN A 38 -2.77 18.07 -1.28
CA GLN A 38 -3.58 17.89 -2.50
C GLN A 38 -3.17 16.64 -3.30
N GLU A 39 -1.86 16.34 -3.36
CA GLU A 39 -1.32 15.18 -4.08
C GLU A 39 -1.76 13.82 -3.49
N LEU A 40 -2.14 13.78 -2.21
CA LEU A 40 -2.69 12.58 -1.57
C LEU A 40 -4.22 12.62 -1.49
N ALA A 41 -4.78 13.82 -1.29
CA ALA A 41 -6.22 14.02 -1.16
C ALA A 41 -7.01 13.71 -2.44
N GLN A 42 -6.33 13.66 -3.59
CA GLN A 42 -6.93 13.25 -4.86
C GLN A 42 -7.35 11.76 -4.87
N TYR A 43 -6.71 10.90 -4.06
CA TYR A 43 -6.99 9.46 -4.10
C TYR A 43 -8.17 9.08 -3.21
N LYS A 44 -9.17 8.43 -3.80
CA LYS A 44 -10.43 8.06 -3.12
C LYS A 44 -10.26 7.06 -2.00
N ASN A 45 -9.22 6.23 -2.00
CA ASN A 45 -9.00 5.24 -0.94
C ASN A 45 -7.90 5.62 0.06
N ILE A 46 -7.33 6.83 0.00
CA ILE A 46 -6.14 7.18 0.80
C ILE A 46 -6.34 7.02 2.32
N TYR A 47 -7.51 7.37 2.85
CA TYR A 47 -7.80 7.17 4.27
C TYR A 47 -8.04 5.69 4.61
N GLY A 48 -8.50 4.89 3.66
CA GLY A 48 -8.55 3.43 3.78
C GLY A 48 -7.15 2.82 3.81
N VAL A 49 -6.22 3.32 2.98
CA VAL A 49 -4.81 2.94 3.00
C VAL A 49 -4.19 3.26 4.36
N ILE A 50 -4.42 4.47 4.90
CA ILE A 50 -3.94 4.85 6.24
C ILE A 50 -4.50 3.92 7.33
N GLY A 51 -5.80 3.63 7.28
CA GLY A 51 -6.44 2.74 8.25
C GLY A 51 -5.94 1.30 8.17
N ALA A 52 -5.72 0.78 6.95
CA ALA A 52 -5.10 -0.52 6.74
C ALA A 52 -3.66 -0.56 7.26
N GLY A 53 -2.91 0.53 7.07
CA GLY A 53 -1.57 0.68 7.59
C GLY A 53 -1.51 0.55 9.12
N ASP A 54 -2.34 1.32 9.82
CA ASP A 54 -2.46 1.26 11.29
C ASP A 54 -2.89 -0.13 11.78
N TYR A 55 -3.76 -0.81 11.05
CA TYR A 55 -4.12 -2.18 11.38
C TYR A 55 -2.95 -3.17 11.24
N ILE A 56 -2.11 -3.01 10.21
CA ILE A 56 -1.00 -3.93 9.91
C ILE A 56 0.18 -3.74 10.85
N ASP A 57 0.60 -2.49 11.08
CA ASP A 57 1.86 -2.16 11.77
C ASP A 57 1.65 -1.43 13.11
N HIS A 58 0.39 -1.18 13.51
CA HIS A 58 0.05 -0.40 14.70
C HIS A 58 0.72 0.98 14.75
N SER A 59 0.87 1.57 13.57
CA SER A 59 1.55 2.84 13.33
C SER A 59 0.81 3.62 12.23
N ILE A 60 0.88 4.95 12.27
CA ILE A 60 0.28 5.80 11.23
C ILE A 60 1.41 6.29 10.32
N PHE A 61 1.25 6.11 9.00
CA PHE A 61 2.16 6.69 8.02
C PHE A 61 2.29 8.20 8.22
N THR A 62 3.51 8.70 8.19
CA THR A 62 3.74 10.13 8.01
C THR A 62 3.34 10.55 6.59
N ILE A 63 3.06 11.85 6.41
CA ILE A 63 2.73 12.40 5.10
C ILE A 63 3.88 12.17 4.10
N GLU A 64 5.13 12.30 4.53
CA GLU A 64 6.30 12.06 3.69
C GLU A 64 6.39 10.59 3.26
N GLU A 65 6.12 9.63 4.15
CA GLU A 65 6.11 8.21 3.81
C GLU A 65 5.02 7.88 2.79
N LEU A 66 3.83 8.46 2.93
CA LEU A 66 2.76 8.30 1.94
C LEU A 66 3.16 8.86 0.58
N ILE A 67 3.71 10.07 0.53
CA ILE A 67 4.11 10.71 -0.75
C ILE A 67 5.24 9.92 -1.41
N THR A 68 6.32 9.69 -0.68
CA THR A 68 7.52 9.03 -1.22
C THR A 68 7.23 7.58 -1.59
N GLY A 69 6.52 6.84 -0.74
CA GLY A 69 6.16 5.46 -1.01
C GLY A 69 5.18 5.32 -2.18
N THR A 70 4.15 6.18 -2.26
CA THR A 70 3.19 6.15 -3.39
C THR A 70 3.93 6.41 -4.70
N LYS A 71 4.84 7.40 -4.71
CA LYS A 71 5.68 7.68 -5.88
C LYS A 71 6.56 6.49 -6.25
N ASN A 72 7.28 5.91 -5.28
CA ASN A 72 8.16 4.78 -5.53
C ASN A 72 7.39 3.58 -6.12
N LEU A 73 6.21 3.27 -5.56
CA LEU A 73 5.39 2.15 -6.02
C LEU A 73 4.76 2.40 -7.40
N LEU A 74 4.42 3.65 -7.73
CA LEU A 74 3.95 4.04 -9.07
C LEU A 74 5.10 3.98 -10.09
N ASP A 75 6.26 4.56 -9.78
CA ASP A 75 7.45 4.53 -10.64
C ASP A 75 7.96 3.09 -10.87
N GLY A 76 7.75 2.21 -9.88
CA GLY A 76 8.06 0.78 -9.95
C GLY A 76 7.01 -0.08 -10.64
N GLU A 77 5.91 0.50 -11.10
CA GLU A 77 4.78 -0.21 -11.72
C GLU A 77 4.16 -1.30 -10.83
N PHE A 78 4.27 -1.15 -9.51
CA PHE A 78 3.64 -2.05 -8.54
C PHE A 78 2.17 -1.70 -8.30
N ILE A 79 1.86 -0.40 -8.35
CA ILE A 79 0.50 0.14 -8.27
C ILE A 79 0.22 1.05 -9.47
N GLU A 80 -1.07 1.27 -9.73
CA GLU A 80 -1.62 2.18 -10.73
C GLU A 80 -2.74 3.03 -10.12
N VAL A 81 -3.07 4.14 -10.79
CA VAL A 81 -4.23 4.97 -10.45
C VAL A 81 -5.36 4.63 -11.41
N GLU A 82 -6.46 4.08 -10.88
CA GLU A 82 -7.64 3.73 -11.66
C GLU A 82 -8.88 4.36 -11.02
N ASN A 83 -9.60 5.23 -11.73
CA ASN A 83 -10.78 5.95 -11.22
C ASN A 83 -10.53 6.71 -9.90
N ASP A 84 -9.32 7.28 -9.75
CA ASP A 84 -8.80 7.93 -8.55
C ASP A 84 -8.51 6.99 -7.36
N TYR A 85 -8.52 5.66 -7.56
CA TYR A 85 -8.09 4.69 -6.54
C TYR A 85 -6.64 4.27 -6.80
N LEU A 86 -5.86 4.16 -5.74
CA LEU A 86 -4.58 3.43 -5.77
C LEU A 86 -4.88 1.93 -5.80
N LYS A 87 -4.45 1.22 -6.84
CA LYS A 87 -4.69 -0.22 -7.02
C LYS A 87 -3.41 -0.96 -7.42
N PRO A 88 -3.26 -2.25 -7.07
CA PRO A 88 -2.15 -3.05 -7.60
C PRO A 88 -2.26 -3.22 -9.11
N THR A 89 -1.15 -3.09 -9.82
CA THR A 89 -1.11 -3.35 -11.27
C THR A 89 -1.47 -4.80 -11.57
N LYS A 90 -1.81 -5.08 -12.84
CA LYS A 90 -2.02 -6.47 -13.30
C LYS A 90 -0.83 -7.38 -12.96
N LYS A 91 0.40 -6.90 -13.17
CA LYS A 91 1.64 -7.65 -12.86
C LYS A 91 1.74 -7.99 -11.37
N THR A 92 1.46 -7.03 -10.50
CA THR A 92 1.43 -7.26 -9.05
C THR A 92 0.37 -8.29 -8.67
N ARG A 93 -0.84 -8.20 -9.23
CA ARG A 93 -1.92 -9.16 -8.98
C ARG A 93 -1.54 -10.57 -9.41
N GLU A 94 -1.03 -10.75 -10.62
CA GLU A 94 -0.57 -12.05 -11.13
C GLU A 94 0.55 -12.66 -10.27
N TYR A 95 1.48 -11.85 -9.78
CA TYR A 95 2.52 -12.31 -8.85
C TYR A 95 1.91 -12.82 -7.53
N LEU A 96 0.96 -12.08 -6.96
CA LEU A 96 0.31 -12.47 -5.71
C LEU A 96 -0.53 -13.73 -5.87
N GLU A 97 -1.27 -13.87 -6.97
CA GLU A 97 -2.02 -15.08 -7.30
C GLU A 97 -1.08 -16.30 -7.39
N LYS A 98 0.11 -16.14 -7.96
CA LYS A 98 1.11 -17.21 -8.03
C LYS A 98 1.68 -17.59 -6.66
N GLU A 99 2.01 -16.62 -5.80
CA GLU A 99 2.61 -16.88 -4.48
C GLU A 99 1.59 -17.39 -3.45
N ILE A 100 0.34 -16.93 -3.53
CA ILE A 100 -0.72 -17.27 -2.58
C ILE A 100 -1.50 -18.51 -3.05
N GLY A 101 -1.70 -18.68 -4.36
CA GLY A 101 -2.49 -19.75 -4.95
C GLY A 101 -3.94 -19.77 -4.44
N ASP A 102 -4.50 -20.96 -4.22
CA ASP A 102 -5.88 -21.16 -3.75
C ASP A 102 -6.07 -20.88 -2.24
N ARG A 103 -5.07 -20.30 -1.56
CA ARG A 103 -5.15 -20.04 -0.12
C ARG A 103 -6.18 -18.95 0.16
N LYS A 104 -7.28 -19.34 0.80
CA LYS A 104 -8.34 -18.42 1.22
C LYS A 104 -7.91 -17.46 2.34
N HIS A 105 -6.92 -17.85 3.14
CA HIS A 105 -6.40 -17.04 4.24
C HIS A 105 -4.88 -17.20 4.36
N ILE A 106 -4.19 -16.07 4.53
CA ILE A 106 -2.77 -16.03 4.89
C ILE A 106 -2.58 -15.09 6.08
N SER A 107 -1.55 -15.33 6.88
CA SER A 107 -1.19 -14.41 7.96
C SER A 107 -0.63 -13.10 7.40
N ILE A 108 -0.79 -12.00 8.14
CA ILE A 108 -0.18 -10.70 7.81
C ILE A 108 1.33 -10.84 7.62
N LYS A 109 2.01 -11.59 8.49
CA LYS A 109 3.45 -11.87 8.37
C LYS A 109 3.82 -12.56 7.05
N THR A 110 3.00 -13.51 6.61
CA THR A 110 3.21 -14.19 5.33
C THR A 110 3.01 -13.23 4.17
N ALA A 111 1.96 -12.39 4.22
CA ALA A 111 1.71 -11.38 3.19
C ALA A 111 2.89 -10.40 3.07
N LEU A 112 3.36 -9.86 4.19
CA LEU A 112 4.50 -8.94 4.22
C LEU A 112 5.77 -9.57 3.63
N SER A 113 6.06 -10.84 3.93
CA SER A 113 7.21 -11.54 3.34
C SER A 113 7.08 -11.75 1.83
N ILE A 114 5.86 -11.92 1.30
CA ILE A 114 5.63 -11.98 -0.15
C ILE A 114 5.92 -10.62 -0.79
N PHE A 115 5.49 -9.53 -0.15
CA PHE A 115 5.74 -8.18 -0.63
C PHE A 115 7.22 -7.76 -0.53
N GLU A 116 7.93 -8.18 0.51
CA GLU A 116 9.39 -7.99 0.62
C GLU A 116 10.13 -8.62 -0.57
N LYS A 117 9.73 -9.83 -0.96
CA LYS A 117 10.28 -10.51 -2.15
C LYS A 117 9.92 -9.80 -3.44
N LEU A 118 8.67 -9.35 -3.58
CA LEU A 118 8.19 -8.64 -4.76
C LEU A 118 8.96 -7.32 -4.97
N LEU A 119 9.27 -6.61 -3.89
CA LEU A 119 10.03 -5.36 -3.90
C LEU A 119 11.55 -5.57 -3.84
N GLU A 120 12.01 -6.83 -3.86
CA GLU A 120 13.44 -7.20 -3.81
C GLU A 120 14.20 -6.52 -2.65
N ILE A 121 13.58 -6.41 -1.48
CA ILE A 121 14.20 -5.80 -0.31
C ILE A 121 15.22 -6.76 0.29
N ASN A 122 16.50 -6.52 0.00
CA ASN A 122 17.61 -7.17 0.68
C ASN A 122 17.99 -6.35 1.92
N PHE A 123 17.63 -6.88 3.10
CA PHE A 123 18.24 -6.46 4.36
C PHE A 123 19.67 -7.02 4.39
N GLU A 124 20.63 -6.24 3.89
CA GLU A 124 22.06 -6.46 4.14
C GLU A 124 22.44 -6.01 5.56
#